data_AF-A0A3D4B4X3-F1
#
_entry.id   AF-A0A3D4B4X3-F1
#
_cell.length_a   1.000
_cell.length_b   1.000
_cell.length_c   1.000
_cell.angle_alpha   90.00
_cell.angle_beta   90.00
_cell.angle_gamma   90.00
#
_symmetry.space_group_name_H-M   'P 1'
#
loop_
_entity.id
_entity.type
_entity.pdbx_description
1 polymer ?
#
loop_
_entity_poly.entity_id
_entity_poly.type
_entity_poly.pdbx_seq_one_letter_code
_entity_poly.pdbx_strand_id
1 'polypeptide(L)'
;MAYEVTARRWRPQEFDGVVGQDHVTTTLKNAIQASQIAHAYVFAGPRGVGKTTIARILAKALNCVNGPTIIPCNVCSFCKEIAEGRSVDVLEIDGASNNKVEQIRTQLLESVKYTPSQGKHKIYIIDEVHM
;
A
#
# COMPACT_ATOMS: atom_id res chain seq x y z
N MET A 1 -24.77 -11.98 2.24
CA MET A 1 -23.45 -11.58 1.68
C MET A 1 -23.70 -10.47 0.69
N ALA A 2 -23.06 -9.31 0.84
CA ALA A 2 -23.16 -8.24 -0.15
C ALA A 2 -22.47 -8.69 -1.46
N TYR A 3 -23.03 -8.33 -2.61
CA TYR A 3 -22.43 -8.60 -3.90
C TYR A 3 -21.06 -7.92 -4.01
N GLU A 4 -20.02 -8.70 -4.29
CA GLU A 4 -18.66 -8.18 -4.48
C GLU A 4 -18.15 -8.53 -5.88
N VAL A 5 -17.60 -7.54 -6.57
CA VAL A 5 -17.03 -7.69 -7.91
C VAL A 5 -15.82 -8.62 -7.86
N THR A 6 -15.72 -9.56 -8.81
CA THR A 6 -14.65 -10.55 -8.92
C THR A 6 -13.24 -9.94 -8.80
N ALA A 7 -13.03 -8.76 -9.41
CA ALA A 7 -11.75 -8.05 -9.36
C ALA A 7 -11.32 -7.61 -7.94
N ARG A 8 -12.29 -7.37 -7.03
CA ARG A 8 -11.99 -7.08 -5.61
C ARG A 8 -11.81 -8.37 -4.82
N ARG A 9 -12.71 -9.34 -5.01
CA ARG A 9 -12.68 -10.63 -4.33
C ARG A 9 -11.36 -11.38 -4.53
N TRP A 10 -10.80 -11.34 -5.74
CA TRP A 10 -9.56 -12.04 -6.10
C TRP A 10 -8.32 -11.15 -6.07
N ARG A 11 -8.41 -9.95 -5.49
CA ARG A 11 -7.26 -9.06 -5.38
C ARG A 11 -6.19 -9.73 -4.50
N PRO A 12 -4.96 -9.94 -5.02
CA PRO A 12 -3.88 -10.55 -4.25
C PRO A 12 -3.64 -9.87 -2.91
N GLN A 13 -3.44 -10.68 -1.87
CA GLN A 13 -3.22 -10.20 -0.50
C GLN A 13 -1.77 -10.32 -0.03
N GLU A 14 -0.96 -11.07 -0.78
CA GLU A 14 0.44 -11.41 -0.50
C GLU A 14 1.24 -11.32 -1.80
N PHE A 15 2.57 -11.17 -1.69
CA PHE A 15 3.44 -11.05 -2.85
C PHE A 15 3.38 -12.28 -3.77
N ASP A 16 3.23 -13.49 -3.20
CA ASP A 16 3.13 -14.74 -3.97
C ASP A 16 1.82 -14.90 -4.73
N GLY A 17 0.79 -14.13 -4.37
CA GLY A 17 -0.47 -14.09 -5.11
C GLY A 17 -0.44 -13.18 -6.33
N VAL A 18 0.63 -12.38 -6.52
CA VAL A 18 0.73 -11.45 -7.65
C VAL A 18 1.21 -12.20 -8.88
N VAL A 19 0.40 -12.18 -9.94
CA VAL A 19 0.69 -12.91 -11.18
C VAL A 19 1.50 -12.05 -12.15
N GLY A 20 2.61 -12.60 -12.67
CA GLY A 20 3.38 -12.02 -13.77
C GLY A 20 4.29 -10.84 -13.41
N GLN A 21 4.50 -10.57 -12.11
CA GLN A 21 5.35 -9.47 -11.62
C GLN A 21 6.49 -9.95 -10.70
N ASP A 22 7.05 -11.14 -10.99
CA ASP A 22 8.03 -11.82 -10.12
C ASP A 22 9.28 -10.97 -9.85
N HIS A 23 9.73 -10.20 -10.84
CA HIS A 23 10.88 -9.31 -10.69
C HIS A 23 10.62 -8.19 -9.67
N VAL A 24 9.42 -7.61 -9.66
CA VAL A 24 9.02 -6.57 -8.71
C VAL A 24 8.86 -7.16 -7.32
N THR A 25 8.10 -8.26 -7.20
CA THR A 25 7.82 -8.87 -5.90
C THR A 25 9.08 -9.40 -5.23
N THR A 26 10.00 -10.01 -5.99
CA THR A 26 11.30 -10.47 -5.49
C THR A 26 12.15 -9.30 -4.99
N THR A 27 12.20 -8.19 -5.74
CA THR A 27 12.95 -7.00 -5.33
C THR A 27 12.42 -6.42 -4.02
N LEU A 28 11.09 -6.30 -3.89
CA LEU A 28 10.46 -5.81 -2.65
C LEU A 28 10.68 -6.76 -1.48
N LYS A 29 10.58 -8.07 -1.70
CA LYS A 29 10.87 -9.07 -0.66
C LYS A 29 12.30 -8.95 -0.15
N ASN A 30 13.27 -8.84 -1.07
CA ASN A 30 14.68 -8.69 -0.74
C ASN A 30 14.93 -7.40 0.06
N ALA A 31 14.33 -6.28 -0.33
CA ALA A 31 14.45 -5.01 0.38
C ALA A 31 13.93 -5.11 1.83
N ILE A 32 12.80 -5.79 2.04
CA ILE A 32 12.23 -6.01 3.37
C ILE A 32 13.15 -6.92 4.21
N GLN A 33 13.64 -8.03 3.65
CA GLN A 33 14.54 -8.96 4.35
C GLN A 33 15.88 -8.30 4.72
N ALA A 34 16.43 -7.48 3.83
CA ALA A 34 17.66 -6.74 4.06
C ALA A 34 17.48 -5.53 5.00
N SER A 35 16.24 -5.24 5.43
CA SER A 35 15.90 -4.00 6.16
C SER A 35 16.34 -2.72 5.43
N GLN A 36 16.37 -2.76 4.10
CA GLN A 36 16.77 -1.66 3.21
C GLN A 36 15.54 -1.12 2.48
N ILE A 37 14.57 -0.63 3.24
CA ILE A 37 13.32 -0.09 2.70
C ILE A 37 13.56 1.37 2.30
N ALA A 38 13.31 1.71 1.03
CA ALA A 38 13.33 3.08 0.55
C ALA A 38 12.16 3.90 1.13
N HIS A 39 12.36 5.22 1.25
CA HIS A 39 11.32 6.14 1.71
C HIS A 39 10.23 6.41 0.66
N ALA A 40 10.50 6.14 -0.62
CA ALA A 40 9.57 6.33 -1.72
C ALA A 40 9.71 5.24 -2.77
N TYR A 41 8.57 4.79 -3.31
CA TYR A 41 8.48 3.83 -4.41
C TYR A 41 7.54 4.37 -5.48
N VAL A 42 7.96 4.26 -6.75
CA VAL A 42 7.13 4.61 -7.90
C VAL A 42 6.79 3.33 -8.66
N PHE A 43 5.51 2.96 -8.64
CA PHE A 43 5.00 1.85 -9.44
C PHE A 43 4.45 2.41 -10.76
N ALA A 44 5.10 2.09 -11.88
CA ALA A 44 4.70 2.54 -13.21
C ALA A 44 4.14 1.38 -14.06
N GLY A 45 3.20 1.69 -14.93
CA GLY A 45 2.62 0.72 -15.87
C GLY A 45 1.15 0.99 -16.20
N PRO A 46 0.56 0.25 -17.15
CA PRO A 46 -0.83 0.42 -17.57
C PRO A 46 -1.84 0.26 -16.42
N ARG A 47 -3.09 0.71 -16.62
CA ARG A 47 -4.17 0.48 -15.65
C ARG A 47 -4.46 -1.01 -15.53
N GLY A 48 -4.69 -1.49 -14.31
CA GLY A 48 -5.08 -2.88 -14.04
C GLY A 48 -3.92 -3.87 -13.86
N VAL A 49 -2.66 -3.48 -14.06
CA VAL A 49 -1.50 -4.40 -13.90
C VAL A 49 -1.10 -4.70 -12.45
N GLY A 50 -1.81 -4.15 -11.46
CA GLY A 50 -1.58 -4.43 -10.04
C GLY A 50 -0.75 -3.41 -9.27
N LYS A 51 -0.49 -2.22 -9.81
CA LYS A 51 0.29 -1.14 -9.14
C LYS A 51 -0.16 -0.87 -7.69
N THR A 52 -1.42 -0.46 -7.52
CA THR A 52 -2.02 -0.16 -6.22
C THR A 52 -2.14 -1.42 -5.35
N THR A 53 -2.28 -2.60 -5.95
CA THR A 53 -2.30 -3.88 -5.22
C THR A 53 -0.94 -4.18 -4.58
N ILE A 54 0.15 -4.05 -5.33
CA ILE A 54 1.50 -4.25 -4.81
C ILE A 54 1.81 -3.22 -3.72
N ALA A 55 1.40 -1.96 -3.91
CA ALA A 55 1.54 -0.92 -2.89
C ALA A 55 0.84 -1.28 -1.58
N ARG A 56 -0.40 -1.80 -1.64
CA ARG A 56 -1.11 -2.30 -0.45
C ARG A 56 -0.44 -3.50 0.20
N ILE A 57 0.07 -4.45 -0.59
CA ILE A 57 0.79 -5.62 -0.06
C ILE A 57 2.06 -5.17 0.67
N LEU A 58 2.82 -4.23 0.10
CA LEU A 58 3.98 -3.64 0.75
C LEU A 58 3.59 -2.93 2.05
N ALA A 59 2.52 -2.14 2.05
CA ALA A 59 2.04 -1.48 3.26
C ALA A 59 1.67 -2.49 4.36
N LYS A 60 1.00 -3.60 4.00
CA LYS A 60 0.69 -4.71 4.91
C LYS A 60 1.96 -5.38 5.43
N ALA A 61 2.94 -5.62 4.56
CA ALA A 61 4.22 -6.23 4.93
C ALA A 61 4.98 -5.39 5.97
N LEU A 62 4.94 -4.06 5.83
CA LEU A 62 5.61 -3.11 6.73
C LEU A 62 4.88 -2.90 8.07
N ASN A 63 3.54 -2.89 8.07
CA ASN A 63 2.71 -2.58 9.24
C ASN A 63 2.03 -3.80 9.89
N CYS A 64 2.22 -5.02 9.38
CA CYS A 64 1.79 -6.24 10.05
C CYS A 64 2.31 -6.26 11.50
N VAL A 65 1.56 -6.86 12.43
CA VAL A 65 2.01 -7.07 13.82
C VAL A 65 3.36 -7.79 13.87
N ASN A 66 3.55 -8.77 12.98
CA ASN A 66 4.78 -9.53 12.82
C ASN A 66 5.75 -8.92 11.79
N GLY A 67 5.47 -7.69 11.33
CA GLY A 67 6.26 -6.99 10.32
C GLY A 67 7.46 -6.23 10.89
N PRO A 68 8.39 -5.72 10.06
CA PRO A 68 8.47 -5.91 8.61
C PRO A 68 8.63 -7.39 8.23
N THR A 69 7.78 -7.91 7.35
CA THR A 69 7.78 -9.32 6.93
C THR A 69 7.41 -9.46 5.47
N ILE A 70 8.00 -10.43 4.78
CA ILE A 70 7.64 -10.75 3.38
C ILE A 70 6.31 -11.51 3.27
N ILE A 71 5.79 -12.04 4.38
CA ILE A 71 4.53 -12.79 4.42
C ILE A 71 3.62 -12.11 5.45
N PRO A 72 2.82 -11.09 5.04
CA PRO A 72 1.87 -10.45 5.94
C PRO A 72 0.78 -11.44 6.37
N CYS A 73 0.44 -11.47 7.66
CA CYS A 73 -0.42 -12.52 8.22
C CYS A 73 -1.89 -12.50 7.77
N ASN A 74 -2.37 -11.39 7.18
CA ASN A 74 -3.74 -11.20 6.71
C ASN A 74 -4.87 -11.30 7.75
N VAL A 75 -4.56 -11.59 9.02
CA VAL A 75 -5.55 -11.79 10.09
C VAL A 75 -5.54 -10.69 11.15
N CYS A 76 -4.44 -9.98 11.32
CA CYS A 76 -4.34 -8.88 12.30
C CYS A 76 -5.14 -7.64 11.87
N SER A 77 -5.42 -6.74 12.82
CA SER A 77 -6.15 -5.50 12.58
C SER A 77 -5.51 -4.67 11.47
N PHE A 78 -4.19 -4.45 11.52
CA PHE A 78 -3.46 -3.71 10.49
C PHE A 78 -3.64 -4.30 9.10
N CYS A 79 -3.45 -5.61 8.93
CA CYS A 79 -3.59 -6.24 7.62
C CYS A 79 -5.02 -6.14 7.08
N LYS A 80 -6.04 -6.28 7.94
CA LYS A 80 -7.45 -6.15 7.55
C LYS A 80 -7.81 -4.72 7.19
N GLU A 81 -7.43 -3.75 8.02
CA GLU A 81 -7.70 -2.34 7.80
C GLU A 81 -7.05 -1.81 6.52
N ILE A 82 -5.81 -2.24 6.22
CA ILE A 82 -5.12 -1.88 4.98
C ILE A 82 -5.80 -2.55 3.76
N ALA A 83 -6.19 -3.82 3.88
CA ALA A 83 -6.89 -4.51 2.79
C ALA A 83 -8.23 -3.83 2.46
N GLU A 84 -8.95 -3.38 3.49
CA GLU A 84 -10.22 -2.65 3.41
C GLU A 84 -10.06 -1.16 3.03
N GLY A 85 -8.83 -0.63 3.05
CA GLY A 85 -8.55 0.77 2.73
C GLY A 85 -9.02 1.76 3.80
N ARG A 86 -9.12 1.32 5.05
CA ARG A 86 -9.60 2.14 6.19
C ARG A 86 -8.56 2.35 7.30
N SER A 87 -7.32 1.97 7.04
CA SER A 87 -6.20 2.13 7.96
C SER A 87 -5.91 3.61 8.22
N VAL A 88 -5.72 3.98 9.48
CA VAL A 88 -5.34 5.35 9.86
C VAL A 88 -3.89 5.67 9.46
N ASP A 89 -3.02 4.67 9.52
CA ASP A 89 -1.59 4.83 9.23
C ASP A 89 -1.23 4.54 7.76
N VAL A 90 -2.21 4.20 6.93
CA VAL A 90 -2.03 3.98 5.49
C VAL A 90 -3.10 4.77 4.75
N LEU A 91 -2.72 5.93 4.24
CA LEU A 91 -3.63 6.84 3.55
C LEU A 91 -3.53 6.61 2.05
N GLU A 92 -4.65 6.28 1.42
CA GLU A 92 -4.76 6.21 -0.04
C GLU A 92 -5.36 7.51 -0.57
N ILE A 93 -4.63 8.15 -1.48
CA ILE A 93 -5.01 9.41 -2.11
C ILE A 93 -5.12 9.15 -3.61
N ASP A 94 -6.29 9.42 -4.17
CA ASP A 94 -6.48 9.41 -5.62
C ASP A 94 -6.08 10.78 -6.18
N GLY A 95 -4.98 10.82 -6.95
CA GLY A 95 -4.47 12.01 -7.61
C GLY A 95 -5.46 12.61 -8.59
N ALA A 96 -6.23 11.78 -9.32
CA ALA A 96 -7.20 12.22 -10.32
C ALA A 96 -8.46 12.89 -9.72
N SER A 97 -8.72 12.65 -8.43
CA SER A 97 -9.84 13.26 -7.70
C SER A 97 -9.41 14.47 -6.87
N ASN A 98 -8.10 14.64 -6.61
CA ASN A 98 -7.53 15.68 -5.77
C ASN A 98 -6.61 16.63 -6.56
N ASN A 99 -7.06 17.06 -7.75
CA ASN A 99 -6.27 17.82 -8.73
C ASN A 99 -5.82 19.20 -8.24
N LYS A 100 -6.31 19.67 -7.09
CA LYS A 100 -5.81 20.90 -6.48
C LYS A 100 -4.54 20.58 -5.72
N VAL A 101 -3.41 20.95 -6.31
CA VAL A 101 -2.07 20.89 -5.69
C VAL A 101 -2.09 21.38 -4.24
N GLU A 102 -2.85 22.44 -3.95
CA GLU A 102 -2.98 23.00 -2.59
C GLU A 102 -3.67 22.07 -1.58
N GLN A 103 -4.66 21.28 -2.01
CA GLN A 103 -5.34 20.33 -1.13
C GLN A 103 -4.41 19.19 -0.72
N ILE A 104 -3.67 18.62 -1.67
CA ILE A 104 -2.66 17.60 -1.39
C ILE A 104 -1.52 18.18 -0.56
N ARG A 105 -1.04 19.40 -0.89
CA ARG A 105 0.01 20.07 -0.11
C ARG A 105 -0.39 20.17 1.35
N THR A 106 -1.58 20.69 1.62
CA THR A 106 -2.02 20.94 3.00
C THR A 106 -2.25 19.63 3.74
N GLN A 107 -3.04 18.71 3.17
CA GLN A 107 -3.37 17.45 3.83
C GLN A 107 -2.14 16.56 4.07
N LEU A 108 -1.25 16.44 3.09
CA LEU A 108 -0.10 15.55 3.15
C LEU A 108 1.01 16.17 4.01
N LEU A 109 1.37 17.45 3.80
CA LEU A 109 2.44 18.10 4.58
C LEU A 109 2.08 18.31 6.04
N GLU A 110 0.80 18.55 6.37
CA GLU A 110 0.39 18.66 7.77
C GLU A 110 0.34 17.30 8.45
N SER A 111 -0.19 16.27 7.77
CA SER A 111 -0.31 14.94 8.36
C SER A 111 1.05 14.25 8.55
N VAL A 112 2.03 14.46 7.65
CA VAL A 112 3.37 13.85 7.74
C VAL A 112 4.13 14.23 9.01
N LYS A 113 3.82 15.38 9.61
CA LYS A 113 4.47 15.85 10.85
C LYS A 113 4.17 14.96 12.06
N TYR A 114 3.11 14.16 12.00
CA TYR A 114 2.67 13.31 13.09
C TYR A 114 3.16 11.88 12.89
N THR A 115 3.67 11.29 13.96
CA THR A 115 4.04 9.87 14.03
C THR A 115 2.85 8.95 13.71
N PRO A 116 3.09 7.70 13.28
CA PRO A 116 2.03 6.70 13.14
C PRO A 116 1.28 6.54 14.48
N SER A 117 -0.03 6.31 14.40
CA SER A 117 -0.89 6.19 15.58
C SER A 117 -0.75 4.81 16.24
N GLN A 118 -0.73 3.74 15.44
CA GLN A 118 -0.68 2.36 15.94
C GLN A 118 0.34 1.48 15.19
N GLY A 119 0.56 1.75 13.91
CA GLY A 119 1.50 1.02 13.05
C GLY A 119 2.96 1.43 13.25
N LYS A 120 3.87 0.72 12.56
CA LYS A 120 5.31 1.04 12.58
C LYS A 120 5.67 2.17 11.62
N HIS A 121 4.94 2.27 10.51
CA HIS A 121 5.19 3.22 9.43
C HIS A 121 3.90 3.97 9.10
N LYS A 122 4.05 5.26 8.76
CA LYS A 122 2.99 6.06 8.17
C LYS A 122 3.20 6.06 6.67
N ILE A 123 2.26 5.46 5.94
CA ILE A 123 2.41 5.16 4.52
C ILE A 123 1.37 5.95 3.74
N TYR A 124 1.81 6.59 2.67
CA TYR A 124 0.96 7.31 1.75
C TYR A 124 1.01 6.60 0.40
N ILE A 125 -0.15 6.14 -0.08
CA ILE A 125 -0.30 5.55 -1.41
C ILE A 125 -1.00 6.60 -2.27
N ILE A 126 -0.28 7.15 -3.24
CA ILE A 126 -0.82 8.15 -4.17
C ILE A 126 -1.05 7.44 -5.50
N ASP A 127 -2.31 7.21 -5.86
CA ASP A 127 -2.68 6.64 -7.16
C ASP A 127 -2.81 7.75 -8.21
N GLU A 128 -2.55 7.42 -9.47
CA GLU A 128 -2.60 8.35 -10.61
C GLU A 128 -1.83 9.68 -10.38
N VAL A 129 -0.63 9.60 -9.80
CA VAL A 129 0.22 10.76 -9.42
C VAL A 129 0.62 11.72 -10.56
N HIS A 130 0.36 11.34 -11.81
CA HIS A 130 0.67 12.15 -12.99
C HIS A 130 -0.46 13.10 -13.40
N MET A 131 -1.62 13.00 -12.74
CA MET A 131 -2.82 13.82 -12.99
C MET A 131 -2.76 15.16 -12.25
#